data_AF-A0A847BV90-F1
#
_entry.id   AF-A0A847BV90-F1
#
_cell.length_a   1.000
_cell.length_b   1.000
_cell.length_c   1.000
_cell.angle_alpha   90.00
_cell.angle_beta   90.00
_cell.angle_gamma   90.00
#
_symmetry.space_group_name_H-M   'P 1'
#
loop_
_entity.id
_entity.type
_entity.pdbx_description
1 polymer ?
#
loop_
_entity_poly.entity_id
_entity_poly.type
_entity_poly.pdbx_seq_one_letter_code
_entity_poly.pdbx_strand_id
1 'polypeptide(L)'
;MHSNNRIYVWSKVTRLFHWGLVAAFITTLISAKFSNALLIHVSAGSTMGILLFLRIIWGFTGPKYSRFRNFDFNLKDLLYYFLNLFKDKKLYIGHNPAASWATFLLIILGIATTFSGWLLMGASEV
;
A
#
# COMPACT_ATOMS: atom_id res chain seq x y z
N MET A 1 -5.40 -9.87 -38.00
CA MET A 1 -4.68 -8.81 -37.26
C MET A 1 -5.08 -8.88 -35.78
N HIS A 2 -4.25 -9.42 -34.90
CA HIS A 2 -4.52 -9.39 -33.46
C HIS A 2 -4.33 -7.94 -33.00
N SER A 3 -5.42 -7.20 -32.79
CA SER A 3 -5.32 -5.89 -32.14
C SER A 3 -4.71 -6.11 -30.74
N ASN A 4 -3.51 -5.60 -30.52
CA ASN A 4 -2.84 -5.62 -29.22
C ASN A 4 -3.60 -4.69 -28.27
N ASN A 5 -4.72 -5.17 -27.71
CA ASN A 5 -5.54 -4.42 -26.77
C ASN A 5 -4.85 -4.37 -25.39
N ARG A 6 -3.83 -3.50 -25.27
CA ARG A 6 -3.14 -3.27 -23.98
C ARG A 6 -3.96 -2.29 -23.15
N ILE A 7 -4.42 -2.74 -21.98
CA ILE A 7 -5.16 -1.92 -21.02
C ILE A 7 -4.16 -1.27 -20.06
N TYR A 8 -4.20 0.05 -19.94
CA TYR A 8 -3.38 0.77 -18.98
C TYR A 8 -4.00 0.69 -17.58
N VAL A 9 -3.48 -0.23 -16.77
CA VAL A 9 -3.99 -0.49 -15.42
C VAL A 9 -3.26 0.36 -14.38
N TRP A 10 -1.94 0.44 -14.47
CA TRP A 10 -1.12 1.00 -13.40
C TRP A 10 -0.47 2.32 -13.78
N SER A 11 -0.99 3.40 -13.18
CA SER A 11 -0.54 4.76 -13.47
C SER A 11 0.91 5.00 -13.04
N LYS A 12 1.63 5.89 -13.74
CA LYS A 12 3.00 6.29 -13.37
C LYS A 12 3.05 6.81 -11.92
N VAL A 13 2.05 7.58 -11.52
CA VAL A 13 1.91 8.12 -10.16
C VAL A 13 1.73 6.99 -9.13
N THR A 14 0.90 6.00 -9.41
CA THR A 14 0.71 4.86 -8.50
C THR A 14 2.00 4.03 -8.34
N ARG A 15 2.82 3.93 -9.39
CA ARG A 15 4.15 3.29 -9.30
C ARG A 15 5.11 4.09 -8.43
N LEU A 16 5.11 5.41 -8.57
CA LEU A 16 5.94 6.29 -7.76
C LEU A 16 5.60 6.16 -6.28
N PHE A 17 4.31 6.17 -5.92
CA PHE A 17 3.89 5.96 -4.53
C PHE A 17 4.31 4.58 -4.02
N HIS A 18 4.12 3.53 -4.83
CA HIS A 18 4.48 2.18 -4.40
C HIS A 18 5.98 2.02 -4.17
N TRP A 19 6.82 2.43 -5.12
CA TRP A 19 8.27 2.33 -4.96
C TRP A 19 8.82 3.27 -3.89
N GLY A 20 8.22 4.45 -3.71
CA GLY A 20 8.51 5.33 -2.59
C GLY A 20 8.19 4.67 -1.24
N LEU A 21 7.04 4.01 -1.13
CA LEU A 21 6.66 3.27 0.08
C LEU A 21 7.61 2.12 0.36
N VAL A 22 7.98 1.35 -0.67
CA VAL A 22 8.96 0.25 -0.55
C VAL A 22 10.30 0.78 -0.06
N ALA A 23 10.80 1.87 -0.65
CA ALA A 23 12.07 2.47 -0.23
C ALA A 23 12.01 2.97 1.23
N ALA A 24 10.98 3.75 1.58
CA ALA A 24 10.81 4.26 2.94
C ALA A 24 10.69 3.13 3.97
N PHE A 25 9.92 2.08 3.66
CA PHE A 25 9.74 0.92 4.54
C PHE A 25 11.04 0.10 4.72
N ILE A 26 11.81 -0.11 3.65
CA ILE A 26 13.11 -0.78 3.77
C ILE A 26 14.07 0.07 4.60
N THR A 27 14.09 1.38 4.40
CA THR A 27 14.92 2.30 5.18
C THR A 27 14.55 2.27 6.66
N THR A 28 13.25 2.25 7.03
CA THR A 28 12.85 2.14 8.44
C THR A 28 13.27 0.80 9.05
N LEU A 29 13.11 -0.30 8.33
CA LEU A 29 13.52 -1.64 8.81
C LEU A 29 15.03 -1.77 9.02
N ILE A 30 15.83 -1.23 8.09
CA ILE A 30 17.29 -1.29 8.16
C ILE A 30 17.80 -0.35 9.26
N SER A 31 17.34 0.91 9.29
CA SER A 31 17.77 1.90 10.29
C SER A 31 17.45 1.47 11.72
N ALA A 32 16.36 0.74 11.95
CA ALA A 32 16.03 0.20 13.28
C ALA A 32 17.10 -0.74 13.86
N LYS A 33 18.01 -1.27 13.04
CA LYS A 33 19.10 -2.16 13.48
C LYS A 33 20.34 -1.42 13.97
N PHE A 34 20.42 -0.10 13.78
CA PHE A 34 21.60 0.71 14.12
C PHE A 34 21.26 1.72 15.22
N SER A 35 22.04 1.73 16.29
CA SER A 35 21.82 2.59 17.46
C SER A 35 21.94 4.09 17.15
N ASN A 36 22.72 4.46 16.14
CA ASN A 36 22.95 5.85 15.72
C ASN A 36 22.09 6.29 14.52
N ALA A 37 21.13 5.47 14.07
CA ALA A 37 20.31 5.76 12.89
C ALA A 37 18.88 6.21 13.22
N LEU A 38 18.61 6.66 14.45
CA LEU A 38 17.27 7.06 14.88
C LEU A 38 16.67 8.17 14.00
N LEU A 39 17.46 9.20 13.66
CA LEU A 39 16.99 10.28 12.77
C LEU A 39 16.59 9.74 11.39
N ILE A 40 17.34 8.78 10.85
CA ILE A 40 17.03 8.13 9.57
C ILE A 40 15.73 7.30 9.71
N HIS A 41 15.58 6.57 10.81
CA HIS A 41 14.38 5.80 11.08
C HIS A 41 13.13 6.68 11.15
N VAL A 42 13.18 7.75 11.92
CA VAL A 42 12.05 8.68 12.12
C VAL A 42 11.70 9.42 10.84
N SER A 43 12.70 9.92 10.10
CA SER A 43 12.49 10.61 8.82
C SER A 43 11.91 9.67 7.76
N ALA A 44 12.41 8.43 7.66
CA ALA A 44 11.87 7.43 6.75
C ALA A 44 10.45 7.01 7.14
N GLY A 45 10.16 6.84 8.43
CA GLY A 45 8.83 6.53 8.96
C GLY A 45 7.83 7.66 8.68
N SER A 46 8.26 8.90 8.89
CA SER A 46 7.45 10.09 8.57
C SER A 46 7.18 10.20 7.06
N THR A 47 8.19 9.93 6.22
CA THR A 47 8.05 9.87 4.77
C THR A 47 7.05 8.80 4.35
N MET A 48 7.11 7.60 4.96
CA MET A 48 6.13 6.53 4.73
C MET A 48 4.71 7.00 5.07
N GLY A 49 4.51 7.66 6.22
CA GLY A 49 3.22 8.23 6.61
C GLY A 49 2.66 9.24 5.59
N ILE A 50 3.51 10.16 5.11
CA ILE A 50 3.12 11.14 4.08
C ILE A 50 2.73 10.43 2.78
N LEU A 51 3.52 9.45 2.33
CA LEU A 51 3.22 8.67 1.12
C LEU A 51 1.91 7.88 1.25
N LEU A 52 1.63 7.30 2.41
CA LEU A 52 0.37 6.61 2.69
C LEU A 52 -0.83 7.58 2.67
N PHE A 53 -0.67 8.76 3.27
CA PHE A 53 -1.69 9.80 3.24
C PHE A 53 -1.99 10.27 1.82
N LEU A 54 -0.96 10.57 1.03
CA LEU A 54 -1.09 10.91 -0.39
C LEU A 54 -1.71 9.76 -1.19
N ARG A 55 -1.38 8.50 -0.84
CA ARG A 55 -1.96 7.32 -1.48
C ARG A 55 -3.46 7.20 -1.21
N ILE A 56 -3.94 7.57 -0.02
CA ILE A 56 -5.37 7.63 0.31
C ILE A 56 -6.05 8.64 -0.60
N ILE A 57 -5.53 9.88 -0.68
CA ILE A 57 -6.09 10.92 -1.57
C ILE A 57 -6.14 10.41 -3.01
N TRP A 58 -5.05 9.80 -3.50
CA TRP A 58 -4.99 9.21 -4.83
C TRP A 58 -5.95 8.02 -5.02
N GLY A 59 -6.31 7.33 -3.94
CA GLY A 59 -7.33 6.28 -3.92
C GLY A 59 -8.75 6.80 -4.10
N PHE A 60 -8.98 8.11 -4.01
CA PHE A 60 -10.26 8.73 -4.33
C PHE A 60 -10.23 9.47 -5.67
N THR A 61 -9.15 10.22 -5.96
CA THR A 61 -9.05 11.10 -7.13
C THR A 61 -8.34 10.48 -8.34
N GLY A 62 -7.65 9.36 -8.16
CA GLY A 62 -6.84 8.73 -9.19
C GLY A 62 -7.63 8.04 -10.33
N PRO A 63 -6.92 7.45 -11.29
CA PRO A 63 -7.54 6.75 -12.42
C PRO A 63 -8.32 5.52 -11.97
N LYS A 64 -9.20 5.00 -12.84
CA LYS A 64 -10.16 3.91 -12.57
C LYS A 64 -9.60 2.79 -11.68
N TYR A 65 -8.48 2.20 -12.04
CA TYR A 65 -7.89 1.06 -11.32
C TYR A 65 -7.12 1.40 -10.04
N SER A 66 -6.91 2.69 -9.75
CA SER A 66 -6.27 3.14 -8.50
C SER A 66 -7.27 3.49 -7.40
N ARG A 67 -8.55 3.65 -7.76
CA ARG A 67 -9.62 4.09 -6.86
C ARG A 67 -10.14 2.96 -5.98
N PHE A 68 -10.39 3.25 -4.71
CA PHE A 68 -10.93 2.27 -3.75
C PHE A 68 -12.34 1.78 -4.12
N ARG A 69 -13.11 2.56 -4.89
CA ARG A 69 -14.41 2.11 -5.40
C ARG A 69 -14.31 0.91 -6.36
N ASN A 70 -13.14 0.69 -6.95
CA ASN A 70 -12.89 -0.42 -7.86
C ASN A 70 -12.31 -1.65 -7.14
N PHE A 71 -12.20 -1.60 -5.82
CA PHE A 71 -11.68 -2.69 -5.00
C PHE A 71 -12.83 -3.62 -4.65
N ASP A 72 -12.52 -4.91 -4.53
CA ASP A 72 -13.49 -5.91 -4.12
C ASP A 72 -13.35 -6.15 -2.61
N PHE A 73 -14.28 -5.59 -1.85
CA PHE A 73 -14.38 -5.74 -0.40
C PHE A 73 -15.47 -6.74 0.01
N ASN A 74 -15.91 -7.62 -0.89
CA ASN A 74 -16.82 -8.69 -0.52
C ASN A 74 -16.06 -9.84 0.15
N LEU A 75 -16.42 -10.13 1.39
CA LEU A 75 -15.77 -11.18 2.18
C LEU A 75 -16.02 -12.59 1.58
N LYS A 76 -17.16 -12.81 0.92
CA LYS A 76 -17.45 -14.07 0.24
C LYS A 76 -16.52 -14.28 -0.96
N ASP A 77 -16.26 -13.23 -1.73
CA ASP A 77 -15.36 -13.28 -2.89
C ASP A 77 -13.90 -13.46 -2.45
N LEU A 78 -13.52 -12.90 -1.30
CA LEU A 78 -12.22 -13.16 -0.67
C LEU A 78 -12.05 -14.65 -0.32
N LEU A 79 -13.01 -15.23 0.39
CA LEU A 79 -12.97 -16.65 0.78
C LEU A 79 -12.99 -17.55 -0.46
N TYR A 80 -13.85 -17.24 -1.43
CA TYR A 80 -13.92 -17.96 -2.70
C TYR A 80 -12.58 -17.92 -3.44
N TYR A 81 -11.94 -16.74 -3.50
CA TYR A 81 -10.64 -16.57 -4.14
C TYR A 81 -9.57 -17.48 -3.52
N PHE A 82 -9.49 -17.57 -2.18
CA PHE A 82 -8.51 -18.43 -1.52
C PHE A 82 -8.80 -19.93 -1.69
N LEU A 83 -10.07 -20.33 -1.63
CA LEU A 83 -10.45 -21.74 -1.79
C LEU A 83 -10.23 -22.27 -3.22
N ASN A 84 -10.23 -21.38 -4.22
CA ASN A 84 -10.14 -21.74 -5.63
C ASN A 84 -8.87 -21.23 -6.32
N LEU A 85 -7.85 -20.83 -5.56
CA LEU A 85 -6.62 -20.20 -6.07
C LEU A 85 -5.96 -20.97 -7.23
N PHE A 86 -5.99 -22.30 -7.18
CA PHE A 86 -5.40 -23.19 -8.19
C PHE A 86 -6.41 -23.76 -9.19
N LYS A 87 -7.71 -23.58 -8.94
CA LYS A 87 -8.78 -24.16 -9.75
C LYS A 87 -9.34 -23.17 -10.76
N ASP A 88 -9.44 -21.91 -10.36
CA ASP A 88 -10.14 -20.90 -11.13
C ASP A 88 -9.18 -20.02 -11.95
N LYS A 89 -9.48 -19.85 -13.24
CA LYS A 89 -8.67 -19.02 -14.17
C LYS A 89 -9.23 -17.62 -14.36
N LYS A 90 -10.11 -17.18 -13.45
CA LYS A 90 -10.74 -15.86 -13.51
C LYS A 90 -9.68 -14.76 -13.58
N LEU A 91 -9.75 -13.95 -14.64
CA LEU A 91 -8.85 -12.82 -14.83
C LEU A 91 -9.37 -11.61 -14.05
N TYR A 92 -8.53 -11.09 -13.16
CA TYR A 92 -8.81 -9.88 -12.39
C TYR A 92 -8.06 -8.70 -13.02
N ILE A 93 -8.77 -7.69 -13.50
CA ILE A 93 -8.16 -6.49 -14.07
C ILE A 93 -7.95 -5.47 -12.95
N GLY A 94 -6.68 -5.27 -12.56
CA GLY A 94 -6.32 -4.36 -11.47
C GLY A 94 -6.02 -5.10 -10.18
N HIS A 95 -7.06 -5.43 -9.40
CA HIS A 95 -6.93 -6.06 -8.09
C HIS A 95 -7.87 -7.26 -8.03
N ASN A 96 -7.38 -8.37 -7.46
CA ASN A 96 -8.24 -9.46 -7.03
C ASN A 96 -8.78 -9.17 -5.61
N PRO A 97 -9.74 -9.96 -5.09
CA PRO A 97 -10.29 -9.74 -3.75
C PRO A 97 -9.21 -9.71 -2.66
N ALA A 98 -8.26 -10.65 -2.70
CA ALA A 98 -7.16 -10.68 -1.72
C ALA A 98 -6.27 -9.44 -1.76
N ALA A 99 -5.90 -8.97 -2.95
CA ALA A 99 -5.09 -7.76 -3.15
C ALA A 99 -5.84 -6.50 -2.72
N SER A 100 -7.16 -6.45 -2.89
CA SER A 100 -8.02 -5.36 -2.43
C SER A 100 -7.97 -5.23 -0.91
N TRP A 101 -8.21 -6.34 -0.21
CA TRP A 101 -8.12 -6.41 1.26
C TRP A 101 -6.71 -6.14 1.76
N ALA A 102 -5.68 -6.76 1.17
CA ALA A 102 -4.29 -6.58 1.56
C ALA A 102 -3.85 -5.12 1.45
N THR A 103 -4.19 -4.45 0.34
CA THR A 103 -3.84 -3.03 0.14
C THR A 103 -4.50 -2.15 1.20
N PHE A 104 -5.78 -2.38 1.51
CA PHE A 104 -6.51 -1.63 2.52
C PHE A 104 -5.90 -1.81 3.92
N LEU A 105 -5.63 -3.06 4.31
CA LEU A 105 -5.02 -3.38 5.60
C LEU A 105 -3.62 -2.80 5.73
N LEU A 106 -2.79 -2.88 4.69
CA LEU A 106 -1.44 -2.32 4.70
C LEU A 106 -1.45 -0.79 4.83
N ILE A 107 -2.42 -0.09 4.25
CA ILE A 107 -2.58 1.35 4.43
C ILE A 107 -2.94 1.67 5.88
N ILE A 108 -3.92 0.97 6.46
CA ILE A 108 -4.35 1.20 7.85
C ILE A 108 -3.21 0.91 8.82
N LEU A 109 -2.60 -0.27 8.70
CA LEU A 109 -1.50 -0.68 9.57
C LEU A 109 -0.29 0.23 9.41
N GLY A 110 0.05 0.63 8.19
CA GLY A 110 1.16 1.55 7.94
C GLY A 110 0.94 2.93 8.59
N ILE A 111 -0.29 3.46 8.55
CA ILE A 111 -0.64 4.71 9.22
C ILE A 111 -0.60 4.53 10.74
N ALA A 112 -1.19 3.44 11.26
CA ALA A 112 -1.18 3.14 12.68
C ALA A 112 0.25 3.06 13.23
N THR A 113 1.15 2.34 12.54
CA THR A 113 2.56 2.22 12.94
C THR A 113 3.30 3.56 12.87
N THR A 114 3.05 4.37 11.84
CA THR A 114 3.67 5.70 11.73
C THR A 114 3.21 6.61 12.87
N PHE A 115 1.90 6.64 13.12
CA PHE A 115 1.29 7.45 14.16
C PHE A 115 1.75 7.01 15.56
N SER A 116 1.78 5.70 15.84
CA SER A 116 2.32 5.19 17.10
C SER A 116 3.78 5.56 17.30
N GLY A 117 4.58 5.55 16.22
CA GLY A 117 5.98 6.00 16.26
C GLY A 117 6.11 7.48 16.65
N TRP A 118 5.28 8.35 16.06
CA TRP A 118 5.26 9.78 16.42
C TRP A 118 4.82 10.00 17.87
N LEU A 119 3.83 9.27 18.37
CA LEU A 119 3.40 9.37 19.76
C LEU A 119 4.53 8.97 20.73
N LEU A 120 5.24 7.88 20.44
CA LEU A 120 6.37 7.44 21.27
C LEU A 120 7.51 8.46 21.25
N MET A 121 7.80 9.06 20.09
CA MET A 121 8.83 10.08 20.00
C MET A 121 8.44 11.34 20.77
N GLY A 122 7.22 11.85 20.60
CA GLY A 122 6.74 13.01 21.34
C GLY A 122 6.67 12.77 22.86
N ALA A 123 6.35 11.56 23.30
CA ALA A 123 6.36 11.20 24.72
C ALA A 123 7.78 11.15 25.33
N SER A 124 8.81 10.95 24.50
CA SER A 124 10.21 10.94 24.96
C SER A 124 10.84 12.33 25.09
N GLU A 125 10.15 13.36 24.60
CA GLU A 125 10.60 14.76 24.65
C GLU A 125 10.04 15.53 25.87
N VAL A 126 9.19 14.89 26.69
CA VAL A 126 8.58 15.42 27.92
C VAL A 126 9.25 14.80 29.15
#